data_AF-A0A8T3QPH8-F1
#
_entry.id   AF-A0A8T3QPH8-F1
#
_cell.length_a   1.000
_cell.length_b   1.000
_cell.length_c   1.000
_cell.angle_alpha   90.00
_cell.angle_beta   90.00
_cell.angle_gamma   90.00
#
_symmetry.space_group_name_H-M   'P 1'
#
loop_
_entity.id
_entity.type
_entity.pdbx_description
1 polymer ?
#
loop_
_entity_poly.entity_id
_entity_poly.type
_entity_poly.pdbx_seq_one_letter_code
_entity_poly.pdbx_strand_id
1 'polypeptide(L)'
;MRHSNQAGRGSRPPSWAVGLFVLLAVGCGQTAAPSASPTAIPTPVVTPDPHLKEPVTADQVFRVLSSAKLGMRANNATLGGAVSDVVKVINADIGGWPLRITEYRSTAALRKAVGWKSPTPARNETPYAIAGLNVLIAFGPVSRVAPPNAPEAARQEVATAIVAALDPLLWPLAQHSVVVIAARSAEPAVTGAASAKPSPAPSRAPSAAPSKAP
;
A
#
# COMPACT_ATOMS: atom_id res chain seq x y z
N MET A 1 -6.89 -30.55 -56.33
CA MET A 1 -6.94 -32.02 -56.11
C MET A 1 -6.68 -32.21 -54.60
N ARG A 2 -7.72 -32.31 -53.75
CA ARG A 2 -8.27 -33.55 -53.15
C ARG A 2 -7.12 -34.46 -52.65
N HIS A 3 -6.91 -34.70 -51.36
CA HIS A 3 -7.66 -35.54 -50.41
C HIS A 3 -7.18 -35.24 -48.95
N SER A 4 -8.03 -35.16 -47.90
CA SER A 4 -8.56 -36.26 -47.04
C SER A 4 -7.45 -37.10 -46.36
N ASN A 5 -7.49 -37.53 -45.09
CA ASN A 5 -8.54 -37.67 -44.09
C ASN A 5 -7.94 -37.88 -42.68
N GLN A 6 -8.80 -37.69 -41.68
CA GLN A 6 -8.68 -38.14 -40.29
C GLN A 6 -8.32 -39.63 -40.14
N ALA A 7 -7.70 -40.01 -39.02
CA ALA A 7 -8.20 -41.02 -38.08
C ALA A 7 -7.10 -41.49 -37.11
N GLY A 8 -7.35 -41.33 -35.81
CA GLY A 8 -6.55 -41.89 -34.74
C GLY A 8 -7.35 -41.96 -33.45
N ARG A 9 -8.52 -42.63 -33.50
CA ARG A 9 -9.30 -43.03 -32.33
C ARG A 9 -8.52 -44.11 -31.57
N GLY A 10 -8.18 -43.83 -30.32
CA GLY A 10 -7.66 -44.81 -29.36
C GLY A 10 -8.48 -44.80 -28.08
N SER A 11 -9.51 -45.65 -28.08
CA SER A 11 -10.22 -46.36 -27.01
C SER A 11 -9.93 -46.04 -25.52
N ARG A 12 -10.98 -45.58 -24.81
CA ARG A 12 -11.25 -45.79 -23.36
C ARG A 12 -11.96 -47.17 -23.17
N PRO A 13 -12.37 -47.63 -21.96
CA PRO A 13 -11.82 -47.64 -20.58
C PRO A 13 -11.77 -49.12 -20.03
N PRO A 14 -11.60 -49.38 -18.70
CA PRO A 14 -12.80 -49.58 -17.87
C PRO A 14 -12.69 -49.10 -16.41
N SER A 15 -13.72 -48.40 -15.94
CA SER A 15 -13.99 -48.12 -14.52
C SER A 15 -15.05 -49.09 -14.03
N TRP A 16 -14.68 -49.95 -13.09
CA TRP A 16 -15.54 -50.97 -12.47
C TRP A 16 -15.39 -50.84 -10.96
N ALA A 17 -16.48 -50.50 -10.27
CA ALA A 17 -16.82 -50.98 -8.93
C ALA A 17 -18.19 -50.40 -8.55
N VAL A 18 -19.22 -51.20 -8.84
CA VAL A 18 -20.55 -51.12 -8.23
C VAL A 18 -20.46 -51.79 -6.86
N GLY A 19 -21.02 -51.17 -5.83
CA GLY A 19 -21.17 -51.75 -4.50
C GLY A 19 -22.48 -51.30 -3.86
N LEU A 20 -23.52 -52.11 -4.07
CA LEU A 20 -24.85 -52.00 -3.45
C LEU A 20 -24.89 -52.94 -2.24
N PHE A 21 -25.25 -52.44 -1.06
CA PHE A 21 -25.77 -53.27 0.04
C PHE A 21 -26.89 -52.51 0.78
N VAL A 22 -28.07 -53.12 0.76
CA VAL A 22 -29.28 -52.75 1.51
C VAL A 22 -29.32 -53.62 2.76
N LEU A 23 -29.69 -53.07 3.93
CA LEU A 23 -30.53 -53.76 4.93
C LEU A 23 -31.04 -52.82 6.02
N LEU A 24 -32.32 -53.01 6.33
CA LEU A 24 -33.17 -52.29 7.27
C LEU A 24 -32.81 -52.58 8.74
N ALA A 25 -32.97 -51.57 9.60
CA ALA A 25 -33.30 -51.77 11.01
C ALA A 25 -34.31 -50.70 11.47
N VAL A 26 -35.51 -51.18 11.76
CA VAL A 26 -36.58 -50.47 12.48
C VAL A 26 -36.12 -50.25 13.91
N GLY A 27 -36.25 -49.01 14.38
CA GLY A 27 -36.02 -48.64 15.78
C GLY A 27 -36.64 -47.28 16.08
N CYS A 28 -37.94 -47.27 16.38
CA CYS A 28 -38.58 -46.15 17.08
C CYS A 28 -38.02 -46.07 18.50
N GLY A 29 -37.01 -45.25 18.70
CA GLY A 29 -36.53 -44.83 20.01
C GLY A 29 -36.43 -43.31 20.02
N GLN A 30 -37.31 -42.65 20.77
CA GLN A 30 -37.18 -41.23 21.09
C GLN A 30 -35.88 -41.03 21.87
N THR A 31 -34.85 -40.52 21.19
CA THR A 31 -33.68 -39.95 21.84
C THR A 31 -33.69 -38.46 21.52
N ALA A 32 -33.73 -37.65 22.57
CA ALA A 32 -33.75 -36.20 22.50
C ALA A 32 -32.71 -35.67 21.50
N ALA A 33 -33.15 -34.77 20.63
CA ALA A 33 -32.24 -34.05 19.73
C ALA A 33 -31.13 -33.41 20.57
N PRO A 34 -29.84 -33.67 20.30
CA PRO A 34 -28.78 -32.91 20.93
C PRO A 34 -28.97 -31.45 20.52
N SER A 35 -29.15 -30.56 21.50
CA SER A 35 -29.10 -29.12 21.28
C SER A 35 -27.89 -28.79 20.43
N ALA A 36 -28.11 -28.17 19.28
CA ALA A 36 -27.05 -27.68 18.42
C ALA A 36 -26.13 -26.79 19.28
N SER A 37 -24.90 -27.26 19.50
CA SER A 37 -23.87 -26.47 20.14
C SER A 37 -23.70 -25.19 19.32
N PRO A 38 -23.72 -23.98 19.92
CA PRO A 38 -23.61 -22.75 19.16
C PRO A 38 -22.33 -22.78 18.33
N THR A 39 -22.47 -22.72 17.00
CA THR A 39 -21.35 -22.57 16.09
C THR A 39 -20.60 -21.30 16.50
N ALA A 40 -19.34 -21.46 16.93
CA ALA A 40 -18.49 -20.32 17.23
C ALA A 40 -18.41 -19.44 15.98
N ILE A 41 -18.89 -18.20 16.09
CA ILE A 41 -18.72 -17.18 15.07
C ILE A 41 -17.20 -17.02 14.88
N PRO A 42 -16.66 -17.13 13.65
CA PRO A 42 -15.24 -16.96 13.43
C PRO A 42 -14.83 -15.57 13.93
N THR A 43 -13.95 -15.54 14.93
CA THR A 43 -13.37 -14.30 15.43
C THR A 43 -12.70 -13.59 14.24
N PRO A 44 -13.04 -12.32 13.95
CA PRO A 44 -12.39 -11.60 12.87
C PRO A 44 -10.89 -11.59 13.14
N VAL A 45 -10.11 -12.11 12.19
CA VAL A 45 -8.66 -12.02 12.23
C VAL A 45 -8.33 -10.53 12.11
N VAL A 46 -7.91 -9.92 13.22
CA VAL A 46 -7.34 -8.57 13.21
C VAL A 46 -6.05 -8.67 12.42
N THR A 47 -6.13 -8.32 11.14
CA THR A 47 -4.93 -8.21 10.29
C THR A 47 -4.13 -7.03 10.83
N PRO A 48 -2.89 -7.24 11.31
CA PRO A 48 -2.05 -6.15 11.78
C PRO A 48 -1.89 -5.11 10.67
N ASP A 49 -2.01 -3.83 11.02
CA ASP A 49 -1.77 -2.74 10.08
C ASP A 49 -0.31 -2.80 9.60
N PRO A 50 -0.06 -3.04 8.29
CA PRO A 50 1.29 -3.18 7.76
C PRO A 50 2.02 -1.84 7.62
N HIS A 51 1.40 -0.72 8.01
CA HIS A 51 1.99 0.61 7.90
C HIS A 51 3.34 0.76 8.60
N LEU A 52 4.28 1.36 7.87
CA LEU A 52 5.56 1.75 8.44
C LEU A 52 5.42 3.03 9.26
N LYS A 53 6.23 3.13 10.31
CA LYS A 53 6.36 4.33 11.13
C LYS A 53 7.59 5.11 10.68
N GLU A 54 7.48 6.43 10.68
CA GLU A 54 8.63 7.29 10.42
C GLU A 54 9.69 7.18 11.52
N PRO A 55 10.99 7.24 11.16
CA PRO A 55 11.53 7.36 9.81
C PRO A 55 11.62 6.02 9.08
N VAL A 56 11.21 6.00 7.81
CA VAL A 56 11.43 4.86 6.91
C VAL A 56 12.79 4.99 6.23
N THR A 57 13.54 3.89 6.19
CA THR A 57 14.86 3.86 5.56
C THR A 57 14.77 3.52 4.07
N ALA A 58 15.67 4.07 3.25
CA ALA A 58 15.78 3.69 1.83
C ALA A 58 16.04 2.19 1.66
N ASP A 59 16.79 1.56 2.58
CA ASP A 59 17.06 0.13 2.55
C ASP A 59 15.79 -0.71 2.78
N GLN A 60 14.91 -0.26 3.68
CA GLN A 60 13.64 -0.94 3.92
C GLN A 60 12.76 -0.91 2.67
N VAL A 61 12.67 0.25 2.01
CA VAL A 61 11.94 0.38 0.74
C VAL A 61 12.58 -0.46 -0.36
N PHE A 62 13.91 -0.46 -0.47
CA PHE A 62 14.63 -1.30 -1.42
C PHE A 62 14.36 -2.80 -1.21
N ARG A 63 14.34 -3.27 0.04
CA ARG A 63 14.02 -4.68 0.35
C ARG A 63 12.58 -5.05 -0.01
N VAL A 64 11.62 -4.17 0.28
CA VAL A 64 10.21 -4.36 -0.10
C VAL A 64 10.06 -4.47 -1.62
N LEU A 65 10.66 -3.54 -2.37
CA LEU A 65 10.59 -3.58 -3.83
C LEU A 65 11.33 -4.80 -4.41
N SER A 66 12.39 -5.27 -3.73
CA SER A 66 13.10 -6.49 -4.10
C SER A 66 12.24 -7.74 -3.86
N SER A 67 11.50 -7.80 -2.75
CA SER A 67 10.63 -8.95 -2.44
C SER A 67 9.42 -9.04 -3.37
N ALA A 68 9.02 -7.92 -3.99
CA ALA A 68 8.02 -7.89 -5.05
C ALA A 68 8.49 -8.50 -6.39
N LYS A 69 9.74 -8.99 -6.47
CA LYS A 69 10.32 -9.69 -7.64
C LYS A 69 10.24 -8.89 -8.95
N LEU A 70 10.35 -7.57 -8.88
CA LEU A 70 10.29 -6.68 -10.05
C LEU A 70 11.54 -6.76 -10.95
N GLY A 71 12.50 -7.64 -10.67
CA GLY A 71 13.75 -7.72 -11.44
C GLY A 71 14.68 -6.53 -11.23
N MET A 72 14.66 -5.95 -10.02
CA MET A 72 15.46 -4.80 -9.66
C MET A 72 16.94 -5.16 -9.49
N ARG A 73 17.83 -4.28 -9.96
CA ARG A 73 19.27 -4.37 -9.81
C ARG A 73 19.81 -3.11 -9.14
N ALA A 74 20.53 -3.25 -8.04
CA ALA A 74 21.17 -2.11 -7.39
C ALA A 74 22.41 -1.68 -8.18
N ASN A 75 22.55 -0.36 -8.41
CA ASN A 75 23.70 0.22 -9.10
C ASN A 75 24.69 0.83 -8.11
N ASN A 76 24.20 1.68 -7.21
CA ASN A 76 25.00 2.26 -6.13
C ASN A 76 24.09 2.79 -5.01
N ALA A 77 24.70 3.07 -3.85
CA ALA A 77 24.06 3.80 -2.78
C ALA A 77 25.02 4.88 -2.27
N THR A 78 24.49 6.07 -2.00
CA THR A 78 25.25 7.19 -1.45
C THR A 78 24.56 7.70 -0.19
N LEU A 79 25.36 8.09 0.80
CA LEU A 79 24.87 8.80 1.97
C LEU A 79 24.77 10.29 1.65
N GLY A 80 23.76 10.95 2.18
CA GLY A 80 23.71 12.41 2.15
C GLY A 80 24.75 13.02 3.07
N GLY A 81 25.17 14.25 2.75
CA GLY A 81 26.09 15.00 3.62
C GLY A 81 25.45 15.34 4.97
N ALA A 82 26.29 15.64 5.98
CA ALA A 82 25.83 15.93 7.34
C ALA A 82 24.82 17.10 7.41
N VAL A 83 24.95 18.07 6.51
CA VAL A 83 24.06 19.26 6.39
C VAL A 83 22.90 19.07 5.41
N SER A 84 22.83 17.93 4.71
CA SER A 84 21.75 17.64 3.76
C SER A 84 20.51 17.12 4.47
N ASP A 85 19.33 17.51 3.97
CA ASP A 85 18.05 16.93 4.33
C ASP A 85 17.86 15.50 3.80
N VAL A 86 18.70 15.07 2.85
CA VAL A 86 18.78 13.70 2.35
C VAL A 86 19.67 12.88 3.27
N VAL A 87 19.21 11.70 3.68
CA VAL A 87 19.98 10.74 4.48
C VAL A 87 20.68 9.74 3.59
N LYS A 88 19.96 9.19 2.61
CA LYS A 88 20.46 8.14 1.73
C LYS A 88 19.78 8.17 0.37
N VAL A 89 20.54 7.86 -0.67
CA VAL A 89 20.05 7.63 -2.02
C VAL A 89 20.49 6.24 -2.46
N ILE A 90 19.55 5.45 -2.97
CA ILE A 90 19.83 4.18 -3.66
C ILE A 90 19.45 4.37 -5.11
N ASN A 91 20.41 4.17 -6.00
CA ASN A 91 20.18 4.13 -7.44
C ASN A 91 20.16 2.66 -7.87
N ALA A 92 19.12 2.29 -8.60
CA ALA A 92 18.86 0.95 -9.09
C ALA A 92 18.31 1.03 -10.52
N ASP A 93 18.09 -0.11 -11.16
CA ASP A 93 17.30 -0.23 -12.37
C ASP A 93 16.29 -1.37 -12.26
N ILE A 94 15.17 -1.24 -12.99
CA ILE A 94 14.19 -2.30 -13.20
C ILE A 94 14.04 -2.50 -14.70
N GLY A 95 14.52 -3.64 -15.21
CA GLY A 95 14.49 -3.94 -16.64
C GLY A 95 15.17 -2.87 -17.48
N GLY A 96 16.30 -2.32 -17.03
CA GLY A 96 17.03 -1.26 -17.73
C GLY A 96 16.41 0.15 -17.63
N TRP A 97 15.37 0.34 -16.81
CA TRP A 97 14.84 1.66 -16.47
C TRP A 97 15.36 2.14 -15.12
N PRO A 98 15.85 3.38 -15.02
CA PRO A 98 16.42 3.86 -13.77
C PRO A 98 15.34 3.99 -12.69
N LEU A 99 15.71 3.59 -11.48
CA LEU A 99 14.95 3.74 -10.25
C LEU A 99 15.85 4.45 -9.23
N ARG A 100 15.32 5.48 -8.58
CA ARG A 100 16.01 6.17 -7.49
C ARG A 100 15.12 6.19 -6.27
N ILE A 101 15.65 5.71 -5.14
CA ILE A 101 15.00 5.74 -3.84
C ILE A 101 15.78 6.75 -3.00
N THR A 102 15.10 7.79 -2.51
CA THR A 102 15.71 8.86 -1.72
C THR A 102 15.03 8.93 -0.37
N GLU A 103 15.80 8.70 0.68
CA GLU A 103 15.40 8.88 2.07
C GLU A 103 15.73 10.30 2.53
N TYR A 104 14.73 10.98 3.07
CA TYR A 104 14.86 12.27 3.72
C TYR A 104 14.84 12.11 5.23
N ARG A 105 15.39 13.09 5.95
CA ARG A 105 15.38 13.12 7.43
C ARG A 105 13.98 13.15 8.03
N SER A 106 13.01 13.67 7.30
CA SER A 106 11.61 13.75 7.71
C SER A 106 10.68 13.92 6.51
N THR A 107 9.40 13.67 6.73
CA THR A 107 8.34 13.97 5.76
C THR A 107 8.24 15.46 5.45
N ALA A 108 8.51 16.33 6.41
CA ALA A 108 8.55 17.78 6.19
C ALA A 108 9.69 18.16 5.23
N ALA A 109 10.87 17.57 5.40
CA ALA A 109 12.01 17.78 4.51
C ALA A 109 11.71 17.26 3.10
N LEU A 110 11.10 16.07 2.98
CA LEU A 110 10.64 15.55 1.69
C LEU A 110 9.65 16.51 1.02
N ARG A 111 8.59 16.93 1.71
CA ARG A 111 7.55 17.84 1.17
C ARG A 111 8.15 19.16 0.69
N LYS A 112 9.08 19.73 1.45
CA LYS A 112 9.82 20.94 1.07
C LYS A 112 10.69 20.70 -0.17
N ALA A 113 11.35 19.56 -0.26
CA ALA A 113 12.23 19.22 -1.38
C ALA A 113 11.47 18.95 -2.68
N VAL A 114 10.31 18.28 -2.63
CA VAL A 114 9.52 17.97 -3.83
C VAL A 114 8.72 19.17 -4.33
N GLY A 115 8.07 19.93 -3.43
CA GLY A 115 7.36 21.16 -3.77
C GLY A 115 6.36 21.07 -4.92
N TRP A 116 5.78 19.89 -5.18
CA TRP A 116 4.93 19.65 -6.34
C TRP A 116 3.69 20.54 -6.33
N LYS A 117 3.55 21.37 -7.36
CA LYS A 117 2.40 22.26 -7.58
C LYS A 117 1.35 21.67 -8.52
N SER A 118 1.77 20.72 -9.33
CA SER A 118 0.97 19.99 -10.31
C SER A 118 1.25 18.50 -10.10
N PRO A 119 0.28 17.59 -10.36
CA PRO A 119 0.53 16.15 -10.35
C PRO A 119 1.26 15.64 -11.60
N THR A 120 1.44 16.49 -12.62
CA THR A 120 2.08 16.10 -13.89
C THR A 120 3.54 16.55 -13.91
N PRO A 121 4.49 15.64 -14.24
CA PRO A 121 5.90 15.97 -14.35
C PRO A 121 6.22 17.03 -15.38
N ALA A 122 7.11 17.94 -15.00
CA ALA A 122 7.68 18.97 -15.85
C ALA A 122 9.00 18.49 -16.49
N ARG A 123 9.62 19.41 -17.23
CA ARG A 123 10.97 19.23 -17.75
C ARG A 123 11.97 19.01 -16.60
N ASN A 124 12.98 18.17 -16.84
CA ASN A 124 14.03 17.74 -15.90
C ASN A 124 13.52 16.84 -14.76
N GLU A 125 12.37 16.22 -14.93
CA GLU A 125 11.80 15.26 -13.98
C GLU A 125 11.66 13.87 -14.61
N THR A 126 11.44 12.87 -13.76
CA THR A 126 11.16 11.49 -14.18
C THR A 126 9.67 11.32 -14.51
N PRO A 127 9.29 10.35 -15.36
CA PRO A 127 7.89 10.13 -15.71
C PRO A 127 7.03 9.70 -14.52
N TYR A 128 7.64 9.09 -13.50
CA TYR A 128 6.98 8.73 -12.25
C TYR A 128 7.82 9.20 -11.07
N ALA A 129 7.18 9.90 -10.14
CA ALA A 129 7.71 10.19 -8.82
C ALA A 129 6.60 9.96 -7.78
N ILE A 130 6.91 9.13 -6.78
CA ILE A 130 5.97 8.68 -5.74
C ILE A 130 6.59 9.03 -4.40
N ALA A 131 5.87 9.80 -3.59
CA ALA A 131 6.30 10.22 -2.26
C ALA A 131 5.40 9.59 -1.20
N GLY A 132 5.99 9.03 -0.16
CA GLY A 132 5.29 8.46 0.99
C GLY A 132 6.17 8.54 2.22
N LEU A 133 5.60 8.99 3.34
CA LEU A 133 6.35 9.32 4.56
C LEU A 133 7.58 10.20 4.20
N ASN A 134 8.78 9.80 4.61
CA ASN A 134 10.04 10.51 4.36
C ASN A 134 10.81 9.98 3.13
N VAL A 135 10.19 9.20 2.24
CA VAL A 135 10.85 8.59 1.09
C VAL A 135 10.26 9.06 -0.24
N LEU A 136 11.13 9.33 -1.20
CA LEU A 136 10.81 9.58 -2.62
C LEU A 136 11.29 8.43 -3.49
N ILE A 137 10.41 7.87 -4.30
CA ILE A 137 10.74 6.91 -5.37
C ILE A 137 10.57 7.62 -6.71
N ALA A 138 11.64 7.74 -7.48
CA ALA A 138 11.61 8.26 -8.85
C ALA A 138 11.92 7.12 -9.83
N PHE A 139 11.02 6.88 -10.79
CA PHE A 139 11.14 5.79 -11.76
C PHE A 139 11.07 6.31 -13.19
N GLY A 140 12.02 5.85 -14.01
CA GLY A 140 12.19 6.23 -15.40
C GLY A 140 13.22 7.35 -15.63
N PRO A 141 13.66 7.54 -16.88
CA PRO A 141 14.71 8.48 -17.21
C PRO A 141 14.26 9.93 -17.00
N VAL A 142 15.21 10.80 -16.65
CA VAL A 142 14.97 12.24 -16.56
C VAL A 142 14.90 12.83 -17.97
N SER A 143 13.76 13.44 -18.30
CA SER A 143 13.60 14.12 -19.60
C SER A 143 14.18 15.53 -19.55
N ARG A 144 15.29 15.78 -20.26
CA ARG A 144 16.01 17.07 -20.21
C ARG A 144 15.53 18.10 -21.23
N VAL A 145 14.84 17.68 -22.28
CA VAL A 145 14.49 18.53 -23.44
C VAL A 145 13.05 19.03 -23.35
N ALA A 146 12.12 18.16 -22.94
CA ALA A 146 10.69 18.45 -22.82
C ALA A 146 10.13 17.74 -21.56
N PRO A 147 8.88 17.99 -21.16
CA PRO A 147 8.18 17.13 -20.21
C PRO A 147 8.25 15.65 -20.67
N PRO A 148 8.33 14.69 -19.73
CA PRO A 148 8.40 13.27 -20.10
C PRO A 148 7.10 12.82 -20.80
N ASN A 149 7.25 12.05 -21.87
CA ASN A 149 6.12 11.41 -22.55
C ASN A 149 5.60 10.20 -21.75
N ALA A 150 4.37 9.79 -22.05
CA ALA A 150 3.79 8.58 -21.49
C ALA A 150 4.68 7.36 -21.84
N PRO A 151 5.11 6.57 -20.84
CA PRO A 151 5.92 5.39 -21.08
C PRO A 151 5.15 4.28 -21.79
N GLU A 152 5.87 3.33 -22.39
CA GLU A 152 5.25 2.11 -22.95
C GLU A 152 4.52 1.28 -21.88
N ALA A 153 3.52 0.50 -22.28
CA ALA A 153 2.63 -0.23 -21.36
C ALA A 153 3.39 -1.07 -20.32
N ALA A 154 4.45 -1.79 -20.72
CA ALA A 154 5.28 -2.58 -19.81
C ALA A 154 5.89 -1.75 -18.67
N ARG A 155 6.24 -0.47 -18.91
CA ARG A 155 6.77 0.42 -17.88
C ARG A 155 5.67 0.96 -16.97
N GLN A 156 4.47 1.17 -17.51
CA GLN A 156 3.31 1.53 -16.71
C GLN A 156 2.89 0.40 -15.76
N GLU A 157 2.98 -0.86 -16.22
CA GLU A 157 2.74 -2.05 -15.38
C GLU A 157 3.77 -2.15 -14.25
N VAL A 158 5.05 -1.92 -14.54
CA VAL A 158 6.09 -1.88 -13.49
C VAL A 158 5.83 -0.75 -12.50
N ALA A 159 5.46 0.45 -12.98
CA ALA A 159 5.14 1.56 -12.09
C ALA A 159 3.92 1.24 -11.19
N THR A 160 2.92 0.55 -11.75
CA THR A 160 1.76 0.04 -11.01
C THR A 160 2.17 -0.97 -9.94
N ALA A 161 3.07 -1.89 -10.28
CA ALA A 161 3.57 -2.87 -9.33
C ALA A 161 4.43 -2.23 -8.22
N ILE A 162 5.18 -1.16 -8.52
CA ILE A 162 5.89 -0.35 -7.51
C ILE A 162 4.88 0.26 -6.54
N VAL A 163 3.83 0.94 -7.04
CA VAL A 163 2.79 1.53 -6.17
C VAL A 163 2.10 0.46 -5.34
N ALA A 164 1.70 -0.66 -5.96
CA ALA A 164 1.03 -1.76 -5.26
C ALA A 164 1.87 -2.37 -4.13
N ALA A 165 3.20 -2.44 -4.29
CA ALA A 165 4.10 -2.92 -3.24
C ALA A 165 4.29 -1.92 -2.09
N LEU A 166 4.17 -0.62 -2.36
CA LEU A 166 4.45 0.45 -1.40
C LEU A 166 3.21 0.95 -0.68
N ASP A 167 2.06 0.94 -1.34
CA ASP A 167 0.80 1.48 -0.85
C ASP A 167 0.38 0.91 0.51
N PRO A 168 0.48 -0.41 0.80
CA PRO A 168 0.17 -0.94 2.12
C PRO A 168 1.12 -0.45 3.23
N LEU A 169 2.29 0.08 2.89
CA LEU A 169 3.39 0.36 3.83
C LEU A 169 3.60 1.85 4.07
N LEU A 170 3.40 2.67 3.04
CA LEU A 170 3.80 4.08 3.00
C LEU A 170 2.61 5.03 2.82
N TRP A 171 1.38 4.52 2.85
CA TRP A 171 0.21 5.34 2.63
C TRP A 171 0.11 6.49 3.66
N PRO A 172 -0.47 7.65 3.29
CA PRO A 172 -0.89 8.05 1.94
C PRO A 172 0.28 8.32 0.99
N LEU A 173 0.11 7.91 -0.27
CA LEU A 173 1.07 8.17 -1.34
C LEU A 173 0.68 9.43 -2.13
N ALA A 174 1.61 10.37 -2.25
CA ALA A 174 1.52 11.47 -3.21
C ALA A 174 2.20 11.07 -4.52
N GLN A 175 1.60 11.42 -5.66
CA GLN A 175 2.12 11.08 -6.98
C GLN A 175 2.34 12.31 -7.83
N HIS A 176 3.44 12.29 -8.56
CA HIS A 176 3.80 13.23 -9.61
C HIS A 176 4.20 12.42 -10.82
N SER A 177 3.23 12.14 -11.69
CA SER A 177 3.32 11.09 -12.70
C SER A 177 2.65 11.49 -14.01
N VAL A 178 3.19 11.01 -15.14
CA VAL A 178 2.61 11.25 -16.47
C VAL A 178 1.30 10.51 -16.65
N VAL A 179 1.17 9.33 -16.03
CA VAL A 179 -0.05 8.53 -15.98
C VAL A 179 -0.39 8.27 -14.52
N VAL A 180 -1.61 8.59 -14.10
CA VAL A 180 -2.08 8.37 -12.74
C VAL A 180 -2.13 6.87 -12.47
N ILE A 181 -1.49 6.44 -11.39
CA ILE A 181 -1.51 5.06 -10.93
C ILE A 181 -2.49 4.97 -9.76
N ALA A 182 -3.40 4.01 -9.79
CA ALA A 182 -4.31 3.80 -8.69
C ALA A 182 -3.53 3.43 -7.41
N ALA A 183 -3.71 4.23 -6.37
CA ALA A 183 -3.26 3.97 -5.00
C ALA A 183 -4.47 4.04 -4.07
N ARG A 184 -4.38 3.55 -2.83
CA ARG A 184 -5.44 3.76 -1.85
C ARG A 184 -5.63 5.26 -1.68
N SER A 185 -6.87 5.73 -1.83
CA SER A 185 -7.18 7.14 -1.57
C SER A 185 -6.89 7.44 -0.11
N ALA A 186 -6.26 8.59 0.17
CA ALA A 186 -6.12 9.07 1.54
C ALA A 186 -7.51 9.16 2.18
N GLU A 187 -7.64 8.68 3.43
CA GLU A 187 -8.85 8.93 4.20
C GLU A 187 -8.94 10.45 4.36
N PRO A 188 -10.10 11.08 4.05
CA PRO A 188 -10.23 12.52 4.21
C PRO A 188 -9.84 12.86 5.64
N ALA A 189 -8.89 13.79 5.79
CA ALA A 189 -8.52 14.29 7.11
C ALA A 189 -9.81 14.71 7.80
N VAL A 190 -10.14 14.05 8.92
CA VAL A 190 -11.24 14.49 9.78
C VAL A 190 -10.87 15.92 10.16
N THR A 191 -11.53 16.87 9.49
CA THR A 191 -11.41 18.28 9.83
C THR A 191 -11.94 18.34 11.23
N GLY A 192 -11.02 18.53 12.19
CA GLY A 192 -11.35 18.50 13.60
C GLY A 192 -12.61 19.32 13.83
N ALA A 193 -13.59 18.69 14.47
CA ALA A 193 -14.69 19.42 15.07
C ALA A 193 -14.08 20.64 15.77
N ALA A 194 -14.59 21.82 15.40
CA ALA A 194 -14.15 23.09 15.92
C ALA A 194 -13.88 22.97 17.42
N SER A 195 -12.63 23.14 17.81
CA SER A 195 -12.23 23.21 19.21
C SER A 195 -13.03 24.34 19.84
N ALA A 196 -14.04 23.98 20.63
CA ALA A 196 -14.84 24.94 21.36
C ALA A 196 -13.89 25.80 22.19
N LYS A 197 -13.83 27.07 21.84
CA LYS A 197 -13.11 28.12 22.55
C LYS A 197 -13.36 27.95 24.06
N PRO A 198 -12.33 27.89 24.92
CA PRO A 198 -12.55 27.90 26.36
C PRO A 198 -13.28 29.20 26.70
N SER A 199 -14.49 29.07 27.23
CA SER A 199 -15.23 30.20 27.81
C SER A 199 -14.37 30.79 28.95
N PRO A 200 -14.19 32.12 29.02
CA PRO A 200 -13.50 32.73 30.16
C PRO A 200 -14.29 32.41 31.44
N ALA A 201 -13.59 31.85 32.42
CA ALA A 201 -14.13 31.59 33.74
C ALA A 201 -14.56 32.90 34.43
N PRO A 202 -15.68 32.93 35.16
CA PRO A 202 -16.12 34.13 35.87
C PRO A 202 -15.11 34.50 36.96
N SER A 203 -14.69 35.77 36.91
CA SER A 203 -13.78 36.41 37.87
C SER A 203 -14.35 36.32 39.29
N ARG A 204 -13.55 35.79 40.23
CA ARG A 204 -13.85 35.85 41.67
C ARG A 204 -14.01 37.31 42.10
N ALA A 205 -15.21 37.67 42.56
CA ALA A 205 -15.43 38.90 43.33
C ALA A 205 -14.97 38.68 44.79
N PRO A 206 -14.29 39.65 45.43
CA PRO A 206 -13.99 39.59 46.85
C PRO A 206 -15.11 40.26 47.66
N SER A 207 -15.77 39.52 48.55
CA SER A 207 -16.72 40.06 49.56
C SER A 207 -17.09 38.94 50.52
N ALA A 208 -17.20 39.05 51.84
CA ALA A 208 -16.80 40.01 52.86
C ALA A 208 -16.83 39.23 54.22
N ALA A 209 -16.27 39.82 55.27
CA ALA A 209 -16.06 39.28 56.62
C ALA A 209 -17.33 38.74 57.36
N PRO A 210 -17.18 37.95 58.45
CA PRO A 210 -18.27 37.22 59.09
C PRO A 210 -19.10 38.11 60.04
N SER A 211 -20.43 37.91 60.06
CA SER A 211 -21.32 38.58 61.02
C SER A 211 -21.97 37.59 61.97
N LYS A 212 -22.01 37.99 63.25
CA LYS A 212 -22.47 37.25 64.43
C LYS A 212 -23.98 37.02 64.43
N ALA A 213 -24.42 35.89 65.01
CA ALA A 213 -25.80 35.64 65.40
C ALA A 213 -26.08 36.16 66.83
N PRO A 214 -27.27 36.71 67.11
CA PRO A 214 -27.92 36.65 68.41
C PRO A 214 -28.73 35.37 68.59
#